data_AF-A0A0R1JQG6-F1
#
_entry.id   AF-A0A0R1JQG6-F1
#
_cell.length_a   1.000
_cell.length_b   1.000
_cell.length_c   1.000
_cell.angle_alpha   90.00
_cell.angle_beta   90.00
_cell.angle_gamma   90.00
#
_symmetry.space_group_name_H-M   'P 1'
#
loop_
_entity.id
_entity.type
_entity.pdbx_description
1 polymer ?
#
loop_
_entity_poly.entity_id
_entity_poly.type
_entity_poly.pdbx_seq_one_letter_code
_entity_poly.pdbx_strand_id
1 'polypeptide(L)'
;MEHTLYAYCREAGATAVEEVTMPDDQGIVDTLSYQALADGTIEWRCYELKVTKSDFHSHAKLSFVGHYNYFVLPLKLYQEVADEIPAKIGVLLYRPFDPQLLATATEPPATPGYLTVARPPRHQGLRVPAHELLTRFIASQAREVFKAKQMATGLKQYSTERLYEELKKRHLHYDVYDPDHNFYDRFMADTQATAVTALQSEVDALALENHDLLQRLREASS
;
A
#
# COMPACT_ATOMS: atom_id res chain seq x y z
N MET A 1 4.59 -3.55 -1.66
CA MET A 1 5.77 -4.08 -0.95
C MET A 1 5.38 -4.54 0.45
N GLU A 2 4.76 -3.67 1.27
CA GLU A 2 4.22 -3.97 2.61
C GLU A 2 3.35 -5.23 2.63
N HIS A 3 2.33 -5.30 1.77
CA HIS A 3 1.45 -6.48 1.69
C HIS A 3 2.20 -7.80 1.45
N THR A 4 3.25 -7.77 0.61
CA THR A 4 4.11 -8.94 0.38
C THR A 4 4.94 -9.27 1.61
N LEU A 5 5.47 -8.28 2.33
CA LEU A 5 6.21 -8.50 3.57
C LEU A 5 5.33 -9.07 4.68
N TYR A 6 4.09 -8.59 4.79
CA TYR A 6 3.11 -9.11 5.73
C TYR A 6 2.86 -10.60 5.49
N ALA A 7 2.60 -10.97 4.23
CA ALA A 7 2.42 -12.38 3.85
C ALA A 7 3.67 -13.22 4.12
N TYR A 8 4.85 -12.72 3.77
CA TYR A 8 6.14 -13.37 4.02
C TYR A 8 6.36 -13.66 5.52
N CYS A 9 6.08 -12.67 6.39
CA CYS A 9 6.18 -12.87 7.83
C CYS A 9 5.21 -13.96 8.31
N ARG A 10 3.97 -13.94 7.83
CA ARG A 10 2.94 -14.89 8.21
C ARG A 10 3.28 -16.32 7.79
N GLU A 11 3.81 -16.50 6.57
CA GLU A 11 4.29 -17.79 6.08
C GLU A 11 5.46 -18.34 6.91
N ALA A 12 6.32 -17.45 7.41
CA ALA A 12 7.40 -17.80 8.35
C ALA A 12 6.91 -18.07 9.79
N GLY A 13 5.59 -18.03 10.05
CA GLY A 13 5.01 -18.24 11.38
C GLY A 13 5.14 -17.05 12.32
N ALA A 14 5.45 -15.86 11.80
CA ALA A 14 5.55 -14.63 12.57
C ALA A 14 4.31 -13.75 12.36
N THR A 15 3.91 -13.01 13.39
CA THR A 15 2.86 -11.99 13.30
C THR A 15 3.51 -10.64 13.09
N ALA A 16 3.13 -9.93 12.03
CA ALA A 16 3.66 -8.61 11.70
C ALA A 16 2.61 -7.52 11.91
N VAL A 17 3.08 -6.31 12.25
CA VAL A 17 2.27 -5.10 12.32
C VAL A 17 3.07 -3.92 11.78
N GLU A 18 2.39 -3.03 11.06
CA GLU A 18 2.98 -1.86 10.41
C GLU A 18 3.02 -0.65 11.35
N GLU A 19 3.92 0.30 11.06
CA GLU A 19 4.05 1.60 11.74
C GLU A 19 4.02 1.49 13.27
N VAL A 20 5.10 0.93 13.85
CA VAL A 20 5.23 0.80 15.30
C VAL A 20 6.17 1.85 15.83
N THR A 21 5.69 2.70 16.73
CA THR A 21 6.55 3.61 17.49
C THR A 21 7.40 2.81 18.47
N MET A 22 8.71 2.96 18.38
CA MET A 22 9.66 2.29 19.26
C MET A 22 9.77 2.98 20.62
N PRO A 23 10.13 2.24 21.69
CA PRO A 23 10.55 2.82 22.96
C PRO A 23 11.77 3.74 22.82
N ASP A 24 12.07 4.50 23.88
CA ASP A 24 13.30 5.31 24.01
C ASP A 24 13.59 6.27 22.85
N ASP A 25 12.55 6.81 22.21
CA ASP A 25 12.67 7.73 21.07
C ASP A 25 13.54 7.14 19.92
N GLN A 26 13.48 5.82 19.75
CA GLN A 26 14.20 5.09 18.70
C GLN A 26 13.55 5.24 17.31
N GLY A 27 12.47 6.03 17.19
CA GLY A 27 11.76 6.28 15.94
C GLY A 27 10.51 5.42 15.77
N ILE A 28 10.10 5.26 14.52
CA ILE A 28 9.00 4.40 14.10
C ILE A 28 9.61 3.38 13.15
N VAL A 29 9.33 2.09 13.37
CA VAL A 29 9.69 1.04 12.42
C VAL A 29 8.52 0.81 11.47
N ASP A 30 8.82 0.67 10.17
CA ASP A 30 7.79 0.46 9.15
C ASP A 30 7.05 -0.85 9.37
N THR A 31 7.75 -1.93 9.73
CA THR A 31 7.11 -3.19 10.13
C THR A 31 7.88 -3.86 11.27
N LEU A 32 7.15 -4.28 12.30
CA LEU A 32 7.66 -5.08 13.41
C LEU A 32 7.02 -6.47 13.36
N SER A 33 7.84 -7.53 13.38
CA SER A 33 7.34 -8.90 13.51
C SER A 33 7.68 -9.53 14.85
N TYR A 34 6.72 -10.27 15.39
CA TYR A 34 6.79 -11.08 16.60
C TYR A 34 6.68 -12.57 16.25
N GLN A 35 7.59 -13.40 16.76
CA GLN A 35 7.50 -14.85 16.65
C GLN A 35 7.82 -15.50 17.98
N ALA A 36 6.91 -16.35 18.48
CA ALA A 36 7.21 -17.25 19.60
C ALA A 36 7.78 -18.55 19.05
N LEU A 37 8.95 -18.95 19.51
CA LEU A 37 9.60 -20.20 19.15
C LEU A 37 9.11 -21.36 20.04
N ALA A 38 9.38 -22.59 19.60
CA ALA A 38 8.94 -23.80 20.30
C ALA A 38 9.55 -23.96 21.71
N ASP A 39 10.71 -23.36 21.95
CA ASP A 39 11.38 -23.33 23.26
C ASP A 39 10.83 -22.24 24.21
N GLY A 40 9.82 -21.50 23.78
CA GLY A 40 9.20 -20.41 24.54
C GLY A 40 9.94 -19.07 24.42
N THR A 41 11.04 -18.99 23.67
CA THR A 41 11.70 -17.71 23.40
C THR A 41 10.94 -16.90 22.35
N ILE A 42 11.12 -15.58 22.38
CA ILE A 42 10.45 -14.65 21.47
C ILE A 42 11.51 -14.00 20.59
N GLU A 43 11.29 -14.03 19.27
CA GLU A 43 12.11 -13.33 18.29
C GLU A 43 11.38 -12.12 17.70
N TRP A 44 11.93 -10.94 17.97
CA TRP A 44 11.57 -9.68 17.31
C TRP A 44 12.41 -9.42 16.07
N ARG A 45 11.75 -8.98 14.99
CA ARG A 45 12.42 -8.52 13.77
C ARG A 45 11.89 -7.16 13.33
N CYS A 46 12.80 -6.26 12.99
CA CYS A 46 12.50 -4.91 12.49
C CYS A 46 12.77 -4.86 10.99
N TYR A 47 11.85 -4.28 10.23
CA TYR A 47 11.97 -4.09 8.79
C TYR A 47 11.78 -2.61 8.47
N GLU A 48 12.77 -2.04 7.79
CA GLU A 48 12.75 -0.69 7.22
C GLU A 48 12.56 -0.82 5.70
N LEU A 49 11.47 -0.30 5.17
CA LEU A 49 11.08 -0.39 3.78
C LEU A 49 11.56 0.86 3.06
N LYS A 50 12.44 0.70 2.06
CA LYS A 50 12.87 1.84 1.24
C LYS A 50 12.59 1.59 -0.23
N VAL A 51 11.89 2.52 -0.87
CA VAL A 51 11.49 2.39 -2.29
C VAL A 51 12.40 3.19 -3.21
N THR A 52 12.90 4.33 -2.75
CA THR A 52 13.76 5.24 -3.52
C THR A 52 15.04 5.56 -2.78
N LYS A 53 16.04 6.09 -3.49
CA LYS A 53 17.29 6.55 -2.91
C LYS A 53 17.09 7.70 -1.91
N SER A 54 16.18 8.64 -2.23
CA SER A 54 15.85 9.75 -1.33
C SER A 54 15.25 9.28 -0.01
N ASP A 55 14.44 8.23 -0.04
CA ASP A 55 13.87 7.62 1.14
C ASP A 55 14.95 6.89 1.96
N PHE A 56 15.85 6.17 1.30
CA PHE A 56 17.00 5.51 1.94
C PHE A 56 17.91 6.50 2.68
N HIS A 57 18.14 7.68 2.10
CA HIS A 57 18.95 8.76 2.69
C HIS A 57 18.14 9.78 3.51
N SER A 58 16.89 9.47 3.85
CA SER A 58 16.06 10.37 4.64
C SER A 58 16.64 10.60 6.05
N HIS A 59 16.30 11.74 6.66
CA HIS A 59 16.70 12.05 8.04
C HIS A 59 15.88 11.31 9.11
N ALA A 60 14.98 10.42 8.72
CA ALA A 60 14.19 9.62 9.64
C ALA A 60 15.09 8.66 10.44
N LYS A 61 14.79 8.50 11.73
CA LYS A 61 15.51 7.55 12.58
C LYS A 61 15.19 6.11 12.15
N LEU A 62 16.22 5.35 11.79
CA LEU A 62 16.10 3.92 11.47
C LEU A 62 16.03 3.10 12.77
N SER A 63 14.96 2.32 12.90
CA SER A 63 14.58 1.61 14.13
C SER A 63 15.11 0.17 14.15
N PHE A 64 16.42 -0.01 14.27
CA PHE A 64 17.07 -1.34 14.29
C PHE A 64 17.30 -1.90 15.71
N VAL A 65 16.20 -2.07 16.45
CA VAL A 65 16.21 -2.51 17.86
C VAL A 65 15.94 -4.00 18.06
N GLY A 66 15.47 -4.71 17.03
CA GLY A 66 15.12 -6.13 17.09
C GLY A 66 16.32 -7.07 17.14
N HIS A 67 16.05 -8.37 17.32
CA HIS A 67 17.08 -9.41 17.26
C HIS A 67 17.65 -9.53 15.85
N TYR A 68 16.76 -9.46 14.86
CA TYR A 68 17.12 -9.39 13.46
C TYR A 68 16.55 -8.12 12.84
N ASN A 69 17.33 -7.49 11.98
CA ASN A 69 17.01 -6.19 11.43
C ASN A 69 17.23 -6.24 9.93
N TYR A 70 16.31 -5.67 9.16
CA TYR A 70 16.29 -5.80 7.71
C TYR A 70 16.00 -4.45 7.06
N PHE A 71 16.66 -4.23 5.93
CA PHE A 71 16.10 -3.39 4.88
C PHE A 71 15.28 -4.26 3.92
N VAL A 72 14.16 -3.71 3.45
CA VAL A 72 13.33 -4.30 2.40
C VAL A 72 13.33 -3.34 1.21
N LEU A 73 13.96 -3.77 0.12
CA LEU A 73 14.31 -2.89 -1.00
C LEU A 73 13.88 -3.49 -2.35
N PRO A 74 13.50 -2.67 -3.35
CA PRO A 74 13.53 -3.10 -4.74
C PRO A 74 14.95 -3.45 -5.20
N LEU A 75 15.07 -4.39 -6.15
CA LEU A 75 16.37 -4.81 -6.69
C LEU A 75 17.22 -3.64 -7.19
N LYS A 76 16.61 -2.71 -7.94
CA LYS A 76 17.31 -1.55 -8.50
C LYS A 76 17.93 -0.67 -7.41
N LEU A 77 17.16 -0.37 -6.37
CA LEU A 77 17.65 0.44 -5.25
C LEU A 77 18.79 -0.26 -4.52
N TYR A 78 18.66 -1.57 -4.25
CA TYR A 78 19.72 -2.32 -3.57
C TYR A 78 21.04 -2.28 -4.34
N GLN A 79 21.02 -2.37 -5.67
CA GLN A 79 22.23 -2.27 -6.50
C GLN A 79 22.95 -0.92 -6.34
N GLU A 80 22.22 0.15 -6.05
CA GLU A 80 22.79 1.49 -5.88
C GLU A 80 23.34 1.75 -4.47
N VAL A 81 22.77 1.12 -3.44
CA VAL A 81 23.06 1.43 -2.02
C VAL A 81 23.68 0.27 -1.25
N ALA A 82 23.95 -0.87 -1.89
CA ALA A 82 24.42 -2.10 -1.22
C ALA A 82 25.61 -1.87 -0.27
N ASP A 83 26.55 -1.03 -0.69
CA ASP A 83 27.78 -0.72 0.05
C ASP A 83 27.52 0.18 1.27
N GLU A 84 26.40 0.89 1.30
CA GLU A 84 26.00 1.77 2.41
C GLU A 84 25.30 1.00 3.54
N ILE A 85 24.79 -0.21 3.26
CA ILE A 85 23.99 -0.96 4.23
C ILE A 85 24.90 -1.68 5.24
N PRO A 86 24.79 -1.40 6.55
CA PRO A 86 25.66 -2.01 7.57
C PRO A 86 25.62 -3.54 7.55
N ALA A 87 26.79 -4.19 7.67
CA ALA A 87 26.95 -5.64 7.50
C ALA A 87 26.11 -6.53 8.43
N LYS A 88 25.65 -6.00 9.57
CA LYS A 88 24.77 -6.71 10.51
C LYS A 88 23.29 -6.71 10.11
N ILE A 89 22.90 -5.85 9.17
CA ILE A 89 21.52 -5.68 8.72
C ILE A 89 21.28 -6.58 7.51
N GLY A 90 20.22 -7.40 7.58
CA GLY A 90 19.77 -8.24 6.49
C GLY A 90 19.14 -7.42 5.38
N VAL A 91 19.03 -8.02 4.19
CA VAL A 91 18.41 -7.38 3.03
C VAL A 91 17.44 -8.36 2.38
N LEU A 92 16.17 -7.95 2.35
CA LEU A 92 15.12 -8.61 1.58
C LEU A 92 14.87 -7.81 0.30
N LEU A 93 14.86 -8.49 -0.84
CA LEU A 93 14.58 -7.89 -2.13
C LEU A 93 13.14 -8.15 -2.55
N TYR A 94 12.39 -7.06 -2.76
CA TYR A 94 11.07 -7.10 -3.35
C TYR A 94 11.14 -7.20 -4.87
N ARG A 95 10.41 -8.17 -5.41
CA ARG A 95 10.20 -8.36 -6.84
C ARG A 95 8.70 -8.40 -7.13
N PRO A 96 8.15 -7.41 -7.87
CA PRO A 96 6.78 -7.48 -8.32
C PRO A 96 6.62 -8.64 -9.32
N PHE A 97 5.44 -9.23 -9.37
CA PHE A 97 5.10 -10.16 -10.45
C PHE A 97 4.97 -9.41 -11.78
N ASP A 98 5.25 -10.11 -12.88
CA ASP A 98 5.09 -9.54 -14.21
C ASP A 98 3.58 -9.35 -14.53
N PRO A 99 3.13 -8.12 -14.85
CA PRO A 99 1.73 -7.85 -15.18
C PRO A 99 1.17 -8.72 -16.30
N GLN A 100 1.99 -9.09 -17.30
CA GLN A 100 1.56 -9.92 -18.43
C GLN A 100 1.31 -11.37 -17.99
N LEU A 101 2.20 -11.91 -17.14
CA LEU A 101 2.02 -13.25 -16.59
C LEU A 101 0.83 -13.32 -15.65
N LEU A 102 0.59 -12.26 -14.86
CA LEU A 102 -0.59 -12.14 -13.99
C LEU A 102 -1.90 -12.16 -14.79
N ALA A 103 -1.94 -11.48 -15.95
CA ALA A 103 -3.13 -11.45 -16.80
C ALA A 103 -3.49 -12.83 -17.37
N THR A 104 -2.51 -13.72 -17.52
CA THR A 104 -2.69 -15.09 -18.01
C THR A 104 -2.82 -16.13 -16.90
N ALA A 105 -2.67 -15.74 -15.64
CA ALA A 105 -2.68 -16.66 -14.51
C ALA A 105 -4.09 -17.21 -14.26
N THR A 106 -4.21 -18.53 -14.16
CA THR A 106 -5.49 -19.20 -13.84
C THR A 106 -5.96 -18.86 -12.43
N GLU A 107 -5.04 -18.61 -11.50
CA GLU A 107 -5.31 -18.16 -10.15
C GLU A 107 -4.48 -16.89 -9.86
N PRO A 108 -5.13 -15.79 -9.44
CA PRO A 108 -4.41 -14.57 -9.11
C PRO A 108 -3.59 -14.78 -7.83
N PRO A 109 -2.30 -14.39 -7.80
CA PRO A 109 -1.51 -14.53 -6.59
C PRO A 109 -2.04 -13.63 -5.48
N ALA A 110 -1.96 -14.13 -4.26
CA ALA A 110 -2.44 -13.42 -3.08
C ALA A 110 -1.64 -12.15 -2.76
N THR A 111 -0.43 -12.00 -3.30
CA THR A 111 0.46 -10.85 -3.09
C THR A 111 0.87 -10.21 -4.41
N PRO A 112 1.20 -8.91 -4.43
CA PRO A 112 1.63 -8.21 -5.65
C PRO A 112 3.05 -8.59 -6.12
N GLY A 113 3.71 -9.53 -5.45
CA GLY A 113 5.09 -9.91 -5.70
C GLY A 113 5.61 -10.85 -4.62
N TYR A 114 6.92 -11.09 -4.63
CA TYR A 114 7.61 -11.97 -3.68
C TYR A 114 8.88 -11.34 -3.12
N LEU A 115 9.38 -11.89 -2.02
CA LEU A 115 10.63 -11.49 -1.38
C LEU A 115 11.71 -12.55 -1.56
N THR A 116 12.95 -12.12 -1.72
CA THR A 116 14.13 -12.99 -1.71
C THR A 116 15.19 -12.44 -0.76
N VAL A 117 15.95 -13.32 -0.11
CA VAL A 117 17.03 -12.91 0.80
C VAL A 117 18.28 -12.61 -0.04
N ALA A 118 18.68 -11.35 -0.13
CA ALA A 118 19.96 -10.97 -0.74
C ALA A 118 21.12 -11.08 0.25
N ARG A 119 20.85 -10.73 1.52
CA ARG A 119 21.84 -10.83 2.60
C ARG A 119 21.14 -11.28 3.88
N PRO A 120 21.61 -12.35 4.55
CA PRO A 120 21.03 -12.75 5.83
C PRO A 120 21.35 -11.69 6.90
N PRO A 121 20.45 -11.46 7.87
CA PRO A 121 20.73 -10.59 8.99
C PRO A 121 21.72 -11.26 9.94
N ARG A 122 22.28 -10.49 10.87
CA ARG A 122 22.99 -11.04 12.03
C ARG A 122 22.17 -10.84 13.28
N HIS A 123 22.10 -11.88 14.11
CA HIS A 123 21.48 -11.80 15.42
C HIS A 123 22.22 -10.76 16.30
N GLN A 124 21.46 -9.95 17.02
CA GLN A 124 21.95 -9.09 18.10
C GLN A 124 21.00 -9.19 19.30
N GLY A 125 21.46 -8.79 20.50
CA GLY A 125 20.56 -8.58 21.62
C GLY A 125 19.61 -7.41 21.34
N LEU A 126 18.41 -7.43 21.95
CA LEU A 126 17.49 -6.31 21.87
C LEU A 126 18.13 -5.04 22.43
N ARG A 127 17.88 -3.92 21.76
CA ARG A 127 18.34 -2.60 22.22
C ARG A 127 17.35 -1.88 23.12
N VAL A 128 16.15 -2.43 23.24
CA VAL A 128 15.06 -1.93 24.09
C VAL A 128 14.52 -3.07 24.93
N PRO A 129 13.90 -2.79 26.09
CA PRO A 129 13.29 -3.83 26.91
C PRO A 129 12.17 -4.57 26.16
N ALA A 130 12.21 -5.90 26.19
CA ALA A 130 11.26 -6.73 25.44
C ALA A 130 9.78 -6.47 25.80
N HIS A 131 9.50 -6.17 27.07
CA HIS A 131 8.14 -5.90 27.55
C HIS A 131 7.57 -4.58 27.00
N GLU A 132 8.42 -3.58 26.78
CA GLU A 132 8.01 -2.31 26.16
C GLU A 132 7.70 -2.52 24.68
N LEU A 133 8.54 -3.29 23.99
CA LEU A 133 8.33 -3.64 22.59
C LEU A 133 7.03 -4.45 22.41
N LEU A 134 6.75 -5.38 23.31
CA LEU A 134 5.48 -6.12 23.37
C LEU A 134 4.29 -5.18 23.56
N THR A 135 4.40 -4.20 24.47
CA THR A 135 3.34 -3.21 24.71
C THR A 135 3.06 -2.38 23.46
N ARG A 136 4.10 -1.90 22.77
CA ARG A 136 3.98 -1.15 21.50
C ARG A 136 3.36 -2.00 20.39
N PHE A 137 3.74 -3.27 20.31
CA PHE A 137 3.20 -4.23 19.35
C PHE A 137 1.69 -4.46 19.58
N ILE A 138 1.27 -4.75 20.82
CA ILE A 138 -0.15 -4.95 21.18
C ILE A 138 -0.96 -3.70 20.87
N ALA A 139 -0.47 -2.52 21.24
CA ALA A 139 -1.15 -1.26 20.96
C ALA A 139 -1.32 -1.00 19.45
N SER A 140 -0.29 -1.30 18.66
CA SER A 140 -0.34 -1.16 17.20
C SER A 140 -1.31 -2.16 16.55
N GLN A 141 -1.33 -3.40 17.03
CA GLN A 141 -2.31 -4.41 16.58
C GLN A 141 -3.75 -3.97 16.90
N ALA A 142 -3.99 -3.44 18.10
CA ALA A 142 -5.30 -2.92 18.49
C ALA A 142 -5.75 -1.74 17.60
N ARG A 143 -4.81 -0.86 17.21
CA ARG A 143 -5.06 0.24 16.28
C ARG A 143 -5.51 -0.27 14.91
N GLU A 144 -4.82 -1.27 14.34
CA GLU A 144 -5.20 -1.82 13.04
C GLU A 144 -6.57 -2.53 13.09
N VAL A 145 -6.87 -3.25 14.17
CA VAL A 145 -8.20 -3.83 14.39
C VAL A 145 -9.28 -2.73 14.49
N PHE A 146 -8.98 -1.63 15.17
CA PHE A 146 -9.93 -0.52 15.29
C PHE A 146 -10.18 0.16 13.93
N LYS A 147 -9.13 0.44 13.16
CA LYS A 147 -9.24 0.95 11.77
C LYS A 147 -10.12 0.03 10.92
N ALA A 148 -9.87 -1.28 10.96
CA ALA A 148 -10.66 -2.26 10.21
C ALA A 148 -12.15 -2.27 10.64
N LYS A 149 -12.42 -2.21 11.94
CA LYS A 149 -13.80 -2.11 12.47
C LYS A 149 -14.49 -0.81 12.07
N GLN A 150 -13.78 0.31 12.07
CA GLN A 150 -14.30 1.60 11.61
C GLN A 150 -14.65 1.55 10.12
N MET A 151 -13.77 1.01 9.28
CA MET A 151 -14.03 0.82 7.85
C MET A 151 -15.25 -0.07 7.61
N ALA A 152 -15.38 -1.18 8.34
CA ALA A 152 -16.53 -2.09 8.22
C ALA A 152 -17.85 -1.45 8.67
N THR A 153 -17.82 -0.57 9.67
CA THR A 153 -19.04 0.10 10.15
C THR A 153 -19.42 1.33 9.30
N GLY A 154 -18.46 1.91 8.58
CA GLY A 154 -18.65 3.07 7.71
C GLY A 154 -19.12 4.32 8.46
N LEU A 155 -19.87 5.19 7.77
CA LEU A 155 -20.40 6.45 8.33
C LEU A 155 -21.46 6.25 9.42
N LYS A 156 -21.93 5.02 9.64
CA LYS A 156 -23.02 4.69 10.57
C LYS A 156 -22.69 4.97 12.04
N GLN A 157 -21.41 5.11 12.40
CA GLN A 157 -20.97 5.41 13.77
C GLN A 157 -21.01 6.91 14.11
N TYR A 158 -21.11 7.79 13.12
CA TYR A 158 -21.11 9.22 13.36
C TYR A 158 -22.53 9.74 13.42
N SER A 159 -22.84 10.59 14.41
CA SER A 159 -24.12 11.31 14.42
C SER A 159 -24.19 12.23 13.20
N THR A 160 -25.40 12.47 12.71
CA THR A 160 -25.67 13.41 11.61
C THR A 160 -25.03 14.77 11.88
N GLU A 161 -25.09 15.25 13.12
CA GLU A 161 -24.46 16.51 13.57
C GLU A 161 -22.94 16.51 13.39
N ARG A 162 -22.26 15.43 13.79
CA ARG A 162 -20.80 15.32 13.67
C ARG A 162 -20.36 15.21 12.21
N LEU A 163 -21.16 14.54 11.37
CA LEU A 163 -20.93 14.52 9.92
C LEU A 163 -21.09 15.92 9.33
N TYR A 164 -22.12 16.67 9.73
CA TYR A 164 -22.35 18.05 9.30
C TYR A 164 -21.22 19.00 9.75
N GLU A 165 -20.72 18.87 10.97
CA GLU A 165 -19.60 19.69 11.46
C GLU A 165 -18.32 19.44 10.67
N GLU A 166 -17.98 18.16 10.41
CA GLU A 166 -16.79 17.83 9.62
C GLU A 166 -16.94 18.22 8.14
N LEU A 167 -18.15 18.11 7.57
CA LEU A 167 -18.47 18.67 6.25
C LEU A 167 -18.28 20.19 6.23
N LYS A 168 -18.78 20.90 7.25
CA LYS A 168 -18.64 22.36 7.37
C LYS A 168 -17.18 22.79 7.57
N LYS A 169 -16.39 22.03 8.33
CA LYS A 169 -14.95 22.27 8.48
C LYS A 169 -14.19 22.07 7.18
N ARG A 170 -14.51 21.02 6.41
CA ARG A 170 -13.92 20.80 5.08
C ARG A 170 -14.38 21.84 4.06
N HIS A 171 -15.61 22.33 4.21
CA HIS A 171 -16.18 23.42 3.42
C HIS A 171 -15.52 24.78 3.70
N LEU A 172 -14.94 25.02 4.88
CA LEU A 172 -14.16 26.24 5.14
C LEU A 172 -12.89 26.35 4.25
N HIS A 173 -12.45 25.24 3.63
CA HIS A 173 -11.38 25.22 2.63
C HIS A 173 -11.90 25.01 1.20
N TYR A 174 -13.21 25.01 1.02
CA TYR A 174 -13.89 24.85 -0.25
C TYR A 174 -14.71 26.10 -0.47
N ASP A 175 -14.16 27.07 -1.21
CA ASP A 175 -14.89 28.29 -1.54
C ASP A 175 -16.00 27.93 -2.55
N VAL A 176 -17.15 27.52 -2.04
CA VAL A 176 -18.32 27.11 -2.86
C VAL A 176 -18.91 28.29 -3.64
N TYR A 177 -18.45 29.51 -3.36
CA TYR A 177 -18.85 30.74 -4.05
C TYR A 177 -17.71 31.39 -4.86
N ASP A 178 -16.67 30.64 -5.23
CA ASP A 178 -15.79 31.05 -6.33
C ASP A 178 -16.43 30.67 -7.67
N PRO A 179 -16.93 31.63 -8.49
CA PRO A 179 -17.64 31.34 -9.73
C PRO A 179 -16.77 30.60 -10.76
N ASP A 180 -15.43 30.71 -10.64
CA ASP A 180 -14.50 30.13 -11.62
C ASP A 180 -14.05 28.69 -11.25
N HIS A 181 -14.38 28.19 -10.05
CA HIS A 181 -13.84 26.92 -9.52
C HIS A 181 -14.85 26.01 -8.79
N ASN A 182 -16.16 26.13 -9.05
CA ASN A 182 -17.15 25.24 -8.45
C ASN A 182 -16.96 23.78 -8.92
N PHE A 183 -16.56 22.90 -8.00
CA PHE A 183 -16.33 21.47 -8.26
C PHE A 183 -17.60 20.75 -8.73
N TYR A 184 -18.78 21.16 -8.26
CA TYR A 184 -20.04 20.56 -8.71
C TYR A 184 -20.28 20.85 -10.19
N ASP A 185 -20.05 22.09 -10.63
CA ASP A 185 -20.22 22.46 -12.03
C ASP A 185 -19.19 21.76 -12.92
N ARG A 186 -17.94 21.64 -12.45
CA ARG A 186 -16.90 20.88 -13.16
C ARG A 186 -17.19 19.38 -13.24
N PHE A 187 -17.64 18.78 -12.15
CA PHE A 187 -18.05 17.37 -12.11
C PHE A 187 -19.25 17.10 -13.02
N MET A 188 -20.25 17.99 -13.02
CA MET A 188 -21.39 17.91 -13.93
C MET A 188 -20.98 18.10 -15.38
N ALA A 189 -20.06 19.04 -15.68
CA ALA A 189 -19.52 19.24 -17.02
C ALA A 189 -18.71 18.02 -17.50
N ASP A 190 -17.82 17.48 -16.67
CA ASP A 190 -16.99 16.31 -17.01
C ASP A 190 -17.85 15.06 -17.24
N THR A 191 -18.88 14.83 -16.41
CA THR A 191 -19.80 13.71 -16.58
C THR A 191 -20.66 13.87 -17.84
N GLN A 192 -21.17 15.06 -18.13
CA GLN A 192 -21.90 15.34 -19.38
C GLN A 192 -20.99 15.18 -20.61
N ALA A 193 -19.78 15.71 -20.58
CA ALA A 193 -18.82 15.59 -21.68
C ALA A 193 -18.43 14.13 -21.95
N THR A 194 -18.24 13.34 -20.89
CA THR A 194 -17.96 11.90 -21.00
C THR A 194 -19.15 11.17 -21.62
N ALA A 195 -20.38 11.47 -21.18
CA ALA A 195 -21.59 10.86 -21.73
C ALA A 195 -21.80 11.21 -23.21
N VAL A 196 -21.59 12.48 -23.59
CA VAL A 196 -21.68 12.94 -24.98
C VAL A 196 -20.64 12.25 -25.85
N THR A 197 -19.39 12.13 -25.38
CA THR A 197 -18.32 11.45 -26.11
C THR A 197 -18.63 9.97 -26.33
N ALA A 198 -19.16 9.29 -25.31
CA ALA A 198 -19.57 7.89 -25.42
C ALA A 198 -20.70 7.71 -26.45
N LEU A 199 -21.74 8.55 -26.38
CA LEU A 199 -22.85 8.51 -27.35
C LEU A 199 -22.39 8.81 -28.78
N GLN A 200 -21.47 9.77 -28.96
CA GLN A 200 -20.93 10.08 -30.28
C GLN A 200 -20.15 8.90 -30.86
N SER A 201 -19.35 8.22 -30.02
CA SER A 201 -18.61 7.03 -30.47
C SER A 201 -19.55 5.87 -30.88
N GLU A 202 -20.69 5.73 -30.21
CA GLU A 202 -21.71 4.73 -30.54
C GLU A 202 -22.44 5.09 -31.85
N VAL A 203 -22.80 6.35 -32.04
CA VAL A 203 -23.40 6.86 -33.29
C VAL A 203 -22.45 6.66 -34.46
N ASP A 204 -21.16 6.97 -34.30
CA ASP A 204 -20.16 6.81 -35.36
C ASP A 204 -19.97 5.33 -35.74
N ALA A 205 -19.97 4.43 -34.75
CA ALA A 205 -19.91 2.99 -34.99
C ALA A 205 -21.14 2.46 -35.76
N LEU A 206 -22.35 2.88 -35.35
CA LEU A 206 -23.60 2.51 -36.02
C LEU A 206 -23.70 3.07 -37.44
N ALA A 207 -23.18 4.27 -37.68
CA ALA A 207 -23.13 4.88 -39.00
C ALA A 207 -22.20 4.09 -39.94
N LEU A 208 -21.05 3.65 -39.43
CA LEU A 208 -20.11 2.81 -40.16
C LEU A 208 -20.71 1.45 -40.51
N GLU A 209 -21.38 0.81 -39.55
CA GLU A 209 -22.06 -0.47 -39.76
C GLU A 209 -23.20 -0.36 -40.79
N ASN A 210 -24.01 0.70 -40.72
CA ASN A 210 -25.04 0.97 -41.74
C ASN A 210 -24.44 1.17 -43.13
N HIS A 211 -23.30 1.87 -43.23
CA HIS A 211 -22.62 2.06 -44.51
C HIS A 211 -22.20 0.71 -45.10
N ASP A 212 -21.57 -0.14 -44.30
CA ASP A 212 -21.11 -1.47 -44.74
C ASP A 212 -22.31 -2.36 -45.15
N LEU A 213 -23.40 -2.35 -44.38
CA LEU A 213 -24.63 -3.06 -44.73
C LEU A 213 -25.25 -2.57 -46.05
N LEU A 214 -25.29 -1.25 -46.28
CA LEU A 214 -25.78 -0.67 -47.53
C LEU A 214 -24.89 -1.03 -48.72
N GLN A 215 -23.57 -1.09 -48.52
CA GLN A 215 -22.63 -1.52 -49.55
C GLN A 215 -22.85 -3.00 -49.91
N ARG A 216 -22.97 -3.89 -48.91
CA ARG A 216 -23.26 -5.31 -49.11
C ARG A 216 -24.61 -5.54 -49.80
N LEU A 217 -25.64 -4.75 -49.45
CA LEU A 217 -26.94 -4.80 -50.12
C LEU A 217 -26.84 -4.39 -51.59
N ARG A 218 -26.06 -3.36 -51.91
CA ARG A 218 -25.82 -2.95 -53.31
C ARG A 218 -25.10 -4.04 -54.09
N GLU A 219 -24.08 -4.65 -53.50
CA GLU A 219 -23.31 -5.76 -54.11
C GLU A 219 -24.16 -7.03 -54.29
N ALA A 220 -25.15 -7.27 -53.42
CA ALA A 220 -26.09 -8.39 -53.57
C ALA A 220 -27.25 -8.12 -54.55
N SER A 221 -27.46 -6.86 -54.94
CA SER A 221 -28.54 -6.42 -55.84
C SER A 221 -28.08 -6.21 -57.29
N SER A 222 -26.78 -6.36 -57.55
CA SER A 222 -26.12 -6.31 -58.87
C SER A 222 -25.77 -7.70 -59.38
#